data_AF-A0A7I7XXF2-F1
#
_entry.id   AF-A0A7I7XXF2-F1
#
_cell.length_a   1.000
_cell.length_b   1.000
_cell.length_c   1.000
_cell.angle_alpha   90.00
_cell.angle_beta   90.00
_cell.angle_gamma   90.00
#
_symmetry.space_group_name_H-M   'P 1'
#
loop_
_entity.id
_entity.type
_entity.pdbx_description
1 polymer ?
#
loop_
_entity_poly.entity_id
_entity_poly.type
_entity_poly.pdbx_seq_one_letter_code
_entity_poly.pdbx_strand_id
1 'polypeptide(L)'
;MTDTLDRELGTIRAEEAAEPTAAQGNPGLLGLPLTLAGAVGLGFTNTGIVSAAAAPVPILLSATAVGLLLTTIWAAALGQNVNATVYGVFFGFYGSFAVLSLGQTHNWFGIAPEAAAQTTALWLGSWLLVIGLLTVLTLRLPWTYPALFAVVDVALVLLLIGTLTGSSAATVAGGWFVFLFVAFVVYFYVAALWEETGGRALPLGRPLLS
;
A
#
# COMPACT_ATOMS: atom_id res chain seq x y z
N MET A 1 6.16 12.99 60.42
CA MET A 1 5.60 14.02 59.53
C MET A 1 6.51 14.32 58.33
N THR A 2 7.80 13.99 58.39
CA THR A 2 8.76 14.07 57.27
C THR A 2 8.59 12.93 56.25
N ASP A 3 8.39 11.70 56.71
CA ASP A 3 8.29 10.50 55.87
C ASP A 3 7.10 10.52 54.88
N THR A 4 5.99 11.15 55.28
CA THR A 4 4.78 11.30 54.45
C THR A 4 4.97 12.38 53.38
N LEU A 5 5.67 13.47 53.73
CA LEU A 5 6.00 14.57 52.83
C LEU A 5 7.02 14.14 51.76
N ASP A 6 8.04 13.36 52.15
CA ASP A 6 9.04 12.84 51.21
C ASP A 6 8.44 11.83 50.23
N ARG A 7 7.49 11.02 50.69
CA ARG A 7 6.73 10.11 49.82
C ARG A 7 5.80 10.85 48.87
N GLU A 8 5.07 11.87 49.33
CA GLU A 8 4.21 12.66 48.44
C GLU A 8 5.01 13.50 47.44
N LEU A 9 6.13 14.10 47.85
CA LEU A 9 7.05 14.79 46.94
C LEU A 9 7.70 13.84 45.93
N GLY A 10 8.00 12.61 46.32
CA GLY A 10 8.47 11.55 45.43
C GLY A 10 7.40 11.08 44.43
N THR A 11 6.13 11.12 44.82
CA THR A 11 4.99 10.74 43.97
C THR A 11 4.66 11.87 42.97
N ILE A 12 4.66 13.13 43.42
CA ILE A 12 4.46 14.32 42.56
C ILE A 12 5.60 14.44 41.53
N ARG A 13 6.86 14.20 41.92
CA ARG A 13 7.99 14.18 40.97
C ARG A 13 7.95 13.02 39.97
N ALA A 14 7.28 11.92 40.29
CA ALA A 14 7.08 10.81 39.37
C ALA A 14 5.90 11.05 38.41
N GLU A 15 4.90 11.85 38.81
CA GLU A 15 3.82 12.30 37.93
C GLU A 15 4.24 13.49 37.03
N GLU A 16 5.18 14.33 37.47
CA GLU A 16 5.59 15.57 36.78
C GLU A 16 6.78 15.41 35.81
N ALA A 17 6.80 14.34 35.01
CA ALA A 17 7.44 14.31 33.68
C ALA A 17 7.29 12.93 33.01
N ALA A 18 6.05 12.44 32.86
CA ALA A 18 5.78 11.75 31.60
C ALA A 18 5.76 12.85 30.53
N GLU A 19 6.92 13.13 29.91
CA GLU A 19 6.93 13.91 28.68
C GLU A 19 5.81 13.36 27.80
N PRO A 20 4.89 14.19 27.27
CA PRO A 20 3.91 13.69 26.32
C PRO A 20 4.72 12.98 25.25
N THR A 21 4.58 11.65 25.16
CA THR A 21 5.25 10.84 24.13
C THR A 21 4.99 11.59 22.84
N ALA A 22 6.04 12.20 22.28
CA ALA A 22 5.91 13.08 21.14
C ALA A 22 5.02 12.36 20.14
N ALA A 23 3.89 12.97 19.75
CA ALA A 23 2.90 12.32 18.90
C ALA A 23 3.64 11.69 17.72
N GLN A 24 3.74 10.36 17.75
CA GLN A 24 4.65 9.64 16.87
C GLN A 24 4.03 9.76 15.48
N GLY A 25 4.75 10.36 14.53
CA GLY A 25 4.18 10.67 13.23
C GLY A 25 3.55 9.44 12.57
N ASN A 26 2.47 9.65 11.82
CA ASN A 26 1.73 8.61 11.14
C ASN A 26 1.85 8.75 9.61
N PRO A 27 2.88 8.14 8.99
CA PRO A 27 3.05 8.14 7.54
C PRO A 27 1.82 7.61 6.78
N GLY A 28 1.02 6.74 7.41
CA GLY A 28 -0.18 6.18 6.78
C GLY A 28 -1.21 7.22 6.39
N LEU A 29 -1.28 8.36 7.09
CA LEU A 29 -2.16 9.48 6.73
C LEU A 29 -1.79 10.12 5.39
N LEU A 30 -0.55 9.96 4.93
CA LEU A 30 -0.11 10.38 3.59
C LEU A 30 -0.23 9.24 2.58
N GLY A 31 0.30 8.07 2.92
CA GLY A 31 0.44 6.96 1.96
C GLY A 31 -0.87 6.30 1.56
N LEU A 32 -1.78 6.10 2.51
CA LEU A 32 -3.06 5.41 2.25
C LEU A 32 -3.96 6.16 1.26
N PRO A 33 -4.25 7.46 1.42
CA PRO A 33 -5.10 8.18 0.46
C PRO A 33 -4.45 8.30 -0.93
N LEU A 34 -3.13 8.40 -1.01
CA LEU A 34 -2.43 8.47 -2.30
C LEU A 34 -2.37 7.09 -2.99
N THR A 35 -2.34 6.00 -2.22
CA THR A 35 -2.55 4.63 -2.73
C THR A 35 -3.94 4.47 -3.32
N LEU A 36 -4.98 4.98 -2.64
CA LEU A 36 -6.37 4.90 -3.11
C LEU A 36 -6.54 5.51 -4.50
N ALA A 37 -6.02 6.71 -4.72
CA ALA A 37 -6.14 7.40 -6.00
C ALA A 37 -5.60 6.55 -7.17
N GLY A 38 -4.40 5.98 -7.00
CA GLY A 38 -3.78 5.14 -8.02
C GLY A 38 -4.49 3.80 -8.22
N ALA A 39 -4.86 3.14 -7.12
CA ALA A 39 -5.58 1.86 -7.15
C ALA A 39 -6.94 1.98 -7.85
N VAL A 40 -7.69 3.05 -7.58
CA VAL A 40 -8.98 3.32 -8.24
C VAL A 40 -8.78 3.50 -9.74
N GLY A 41 -7.75 4.26 -10.17
CA GLY A 41 -7.41 4.41 -11.58
C GLY A 41 -7.11 3.08 -12.29
N LEU A 42 -6.32 2.21 -11.65
CA LEU A 42 -6.05 0.86 -12.16
C LEU A 42 -7.32 0.00 -12.20
N GLY A 43 -8.16 0.05 -11.17
CA GLY A 43 -9.43 -0.67 -11.09
C GLY A 43 -10.36 -0.32 -12.26
N PHE A 44 -10.57 0.98 -12.51
CA PHE A 44 -11.38 1.44 -13.64
C PHE A 44 -10.84 1.00 -15.01
N THR A 45 -9.52 1.00 -15.17
CA THR A 45 -8.88 0.63 -16.44
C THR A 45 -8.96 -0.88 -16.66
N ASN A 46 -8.63 -1.68 -15.64
CA ASN A 46 -8.62 -3.15 -15.73
C ASN A 46 -10.02 -3.75 -15.86
N THR A 47 -11.04 -3.10 -15.28
CA THR A 47 -12.45 -3.49 -15.48
C THR A 47 -13.00 -3.07 -16.85
N GLY A 48 -12.30 -2.21 -17.59
CA GLY A 48 -12.75 -1.68 -18.88
C GLY A 48 -13.79 -0.55 -18.78
N ILE A 49 -14.10 -0.06 -17.57
CA ILE A 49 -14.97 1.11 -17.37
C ILE A 49 -14.33 2.35 -18.02
N VAL A 50 -13.01 2.46 -17.92
CA VAL A 50 -12.20 3.41 -18.67
C VAL A 50 -11.39 2.64 -19.70
N SER A 51 -11.62 2.89 -20.99
CA SER A 51 -10.99 2.14 -22.08
C SER A 51 -9.57 2.61 -22.43
N ALA A 52 -9.19 3.82 -22.02
CA ALA A 52 -7.86 4.36 -22.26
C ALA A 52 -6.84 3.72 -21.32
N ALA A 53 -6.03 2.78 -21.83
CA ALA A 53 -5.05 2.03 -21.05
C ALA A 53 -4.03 2.91 -20.28
N ALA A 54 -3.69 4.08 -20.84
CA ALA A 54 -2.77 5.04 -20.21
C ALA A 54 -3.47 6.04 -19.26
N ALA A 55 -4.80 6.00 -19.13
CA ALA A 55 -5.56 6.91 -18.26
C ALA A 55 -5.07 6.98 -16.81
N PRO A 56 -4.64 5.87 -16.14
CA PRO A 56 -4.19 5.97 -14.76
C PRO A 56 -2.77 6.54 -14.65
N VAL A 57 -1.97 6.54 -15.72
CA VAL A 57 -0.53 6.89 -15.69
C VAL A 57 -0.25 8.26 -15.06
N PRO A 58 -0.98 9.34 -15.37
CA PRO A 58 -0.75 10.63 -14.72
C PRO A 58 -0.95 10.57 -13.21
N ILE A 59 -1.96 9.86 -12.72
CA ILE A 59 -2.26 9.70 -11.28
C ILE A 59 -1.18 8.85 -10.60
N LEU A 60 -0.76 7.78 -11.26
CA LEU A 60 0.26 6.87 -10.75
C LEU A 60 1.61 7.57 -10.63
N LEU A 61 2.02 8.28 -11.67
CA LEU A 61 3.32 8.94 -11.73
C LEU A 61 3.40 10.16 -10.79
N SER A 62 2.39 11.03 -10.83
CA SER A 62 2.47 12.33 -10.16
C SER A 62 2.05 12.32 -8.69
N ALA A 63 1.04 11.52 -8.34
CA ALA A 63 0.49 11.51 -6.99
C ALA A 63 0.85 10.23 -6.23
N THR A 64 0.56 9.07 -6.82
CA THR A 64 0.68 7.79 -6.10
C THR A 64 2.14 7.43 -5.82
N ALA A 65 2.99 7.41 -6.85
CA ALA A 65 4.40 7.05 -6.70
C ALA A 65 5.15 8.09 -5.85
N VAL A 66 4.97 9.38 -6.11
CA VAL A 66 5.59 10.45 -5.31
C VAL A 66 5.14 10.36 -3.84
N GLY A 67 3.85 10.21 -3.61
CA GLY A 67 3.26 10.06 -2.28
C GLY A 67 3.83 8.89 -1.50
N LEU A 68 3.90 7.72 -2.16
CA LEU A 68 4.42 6.51 -1.55
C LEU A 68 5.93 6.58 -1.30
N LEU A 69 6.70 7.25 -2.18
CA LEU A 69 8.12 7.51 -1.93
C LEU A 69 8.32 8.37 -0.67
N LEU A 70 7.59 9.49 -0.58
CA LEU A 70 7.65 10.36 0.60
C LEU A 70 7.20 9.63 1.87
N THR A 71 6.14 8.83 1.78
CA THR A 71 5.65 8.01 2.88
C THR A 71 6.69 6.97 3.31
N THR A 72 7.36 6.33 2.36
CA THR A 72 8.42 5.35 2.62
C THR A 72 9.58 5.99 3.38
N ILE A 73 10.05 7.15 2.91
CA ILE A 73 11.14 7.89 3.54
C ILE A 73 10.74 8.31 4.96
N TRP A 74 9.52 8.82 5.14
CA TRP A 74 9.01 9.24 6.44
C TRP A 74 8.88 8.05 7.40
N ALA A 75 8.32 6.93 6.96
CA ALA A 75 8.20 5.72 7.77
C ALA A 75 9.58 5.16 8.17
N ALA A 76 10.55 5.17 7.25
CA ALA A 76 11.91 4.74 7.53
C ALA A 76 12.59 5.68 8.55
N ALA A 77 12.40 7.00 8.42
CA ALA A 77 12.93 7.98 9.36
C ALA A 77 12.38 7.83 10.79
N LEU A 78 11.15 7.33 10.93
CA LEU A 78 10.53 7.00 12.21
C LEU A 78 10.84 5.58 12.71
N GLY A 79 11.63 4.78 11.99
CA GLY A 79 11.93 3.39 12.33
C GLY A 79 10.75 2.43 12.15
N GLN A 80 9.68 2.83 11.46
CA GLN A 80 8.51 2.00 11.16
C GLN A 80 8.82 1.03 10.00
N ASN A 81 9.77 0.12 10.20
CA ASN A 81 10.38 -0.70 9.15
C ASN A 81 9.38 -1.52 8.32
N VAL A 82 8.35 -2.07 8.97
CA VAL A 82 7.29 -2.82 8.26
C VAL A 82 6.50 -1.88 7.34
N ASN A 83 6.06 -0.73 7.85
CA ASN A 83 5.34 0.26 7.05
C ASN A 83 6.21 0.80 5.90
N ALA A 84 7.49 1.11 6.18
CA ALA A 84 8.45 1.53 5.16
C ALA A 84 8.61 0.48 4.05
N THR A 85 8.66 -0.80 4.43
CA THR A 85 8.72 -1.91 3.45
C THR A 85 7.46 -1.95 2.59
N VAL A 86 6.28 -1.90 3.20
CA VAL A 86 5.00 -1.94 2.47
C VAL A 86 4.89 -0.75 1.51
N TYR A 87 5.06 0.48 2.01
CA TYR A 87 4.97 1.67 1.16
C TYR A 87 6.04 1.70 0.07
N GLY A 88 7.25 1.21 0.36
CA GLY A 88 8.33 1.12 -0.62
C GLY A 88 8.03 0.12 -1.73
N VAL A 89 7.46 -1.03 -1.40
CA VAL A 89 7.00 -2.02 -2.38
C VAL A 89 5.92 -1.44 -3.29
N PHE A 90 4.90 -0.78 -2.72
CA PHE A 90 3.85 -0.17 -3.54
C PHE A 90 4.34 1.05 -4.34
N PHE A 91 5.28 1.85 -3.81
CA PHE A 91 5.98 2.87 -4.58
C PHE A 91 6.64 2.25 -5.81
N GLY A 92 7.42 1.19 -5.62
CA GLY A 92 8.07 0.48 -6.70
C GLY A 92 7.06 -0.07 -7.72
N PHE A 93 5.98 -0.67 -7.25
CA PHE A 93 4.90 -1.20 -8.10
C PHE A 93 4.27 -0.10 -8.98
N TYR A 94 3.71 0.95 -8.37
CA TYR A 94 3.02 2.01 -9.12
C TYR A 94 3.97 2.84 -9.97
N GLY A 95 5.14 3.18 -9.43
CA GLY A 95 6.16 3.96 -10.12
C GLY A 95 6.71 3.21 -11.33
N SER A 96 7.09 1.94 -11.17
CA SER A 96 7.58 1.13 -12.28
C SER A 96 6.51 0.84 -13.33
N PHE A 97 5.23 0.67 -12.93
CA PHE A 97 4.13 0.57 -13.89
C PHE A 97 3.97 1.85 -14.72
N ALA A 98 3.98 3.01 -14.07
CA ALA A 98 3.84 4.28 -14.76
C ALA A 98 4.98 4.49 -15.77
N VAL A 99 6.21 4.19 -15.36
CA VAL A 99 7.40 4.24 -16.24
C VAL A 99 7.30 3.23 -17.37
N LEU A 100 6.89 1.99 -17.10
CA LEU A 100 6.69 0.94 -18.11
C LEU A 100 5.63 1.37 -19.14
N SER A 101 4.46 1.80 -18.69
CA SER A 101 3.34 2.18 -19.54
C SER A 101 3.68 3.38 -20.42
N LEU A 102 4.27 4.42 -19.82
CA LEU A 102 4.69 5.61 -20.56
C LEU A 102 5.83 5.29 -21.53
N GLY A 103 6.81 4.51 -21.09
CA GLY A 103 7.95 4.12 -21.91
C GLY A 103 7.60 3.18 -23.05
N GLN A 104 6.65 2.27 -22.89
CA GLN A 104 6.11 1.47 -24.00
C GLN A 104 5.35 2.35 -25.00
N THR A 105 4.51 3.26 -24.52
CA THR A 105 3.71 4.17 -25.37
C THR A 105 4.60 5.08 -26.23
N HIS A 106 5.75 5.49 -25.71
CA HIS A 106 6.68 6.39 -26.39
C HIS A 106 7.98 5.72 -26.87
N ASN A 107 8.04 4.39 -26.84
CA ASN A 107 9.20 3.58 -27.25
C ASN A 107 10.53 4.00 -26.58
N TRP A 108 10.52 4.33 -25.29
CA TRP A 108 11.72 4.73 -24.54
C TRP A 108 12.72 3.59 -24.34
N PHE A 109 12.22 2.35 -24.30
CA PHE A 109 13.04 1.17 -23.98
C PHE A 109 13.38 0.31 -25.21
N GLY A 110 12.97 0.71 -26.41
CA GLY A 110 13.21 -0.06 -27.64
C GLY A 110 12.52 -1.43 -27.65
N ILE A 111 11.41 -1.58 -26.91
CA ILE A 111 10.64 -2.83 -26.85
C ILE A 111 9.86 -2.97 -28.16
N ALA A 112 10.12 -4.05 -28.90
CA ALA A 112 9.36 -4.36 -30.10
C ALA A 112 7.86 -4.54 -29.76
N PRO A 113 6.92 -4.09 -30.61
CA PRO A 113 5.48 -4.20 -30.34
C PRO A 113 5.02 -5.63 -29.98
N GLU A 114 5.60 -6.63 -30.62
CA GLU A 114 5.29 -8.05 -30.42
C GLU A 114 5.76 -8.55 -29.04
N ALA A 115 6.73 -7.87 -28.43
CA ALA A 115 7.27 -8.18 -27.09
C ALA A 115 6.56 -7.40 -25.96
N ALA A 116 5.61 -6.52 -26.28
CA ALA A 116 4.93 -5.69 -25.28
C ALA A 116 4.21 -6.53 -24.21
N ALA A 117 3.45 -7.54 -24.62
CA ALA A 117 2.73 -8.43 -23.70
C ALA A 117 3.69 -9.22 -22.79
N GLN A 118 4.78 -9.75 -23.35
CA GLN A 118 5.78 -10.49 -22.57
C GLN A 118 6.51 -9.57 -21.57
N THR A 119 6.77 -8.32 -21.94
CA THR A 119 7.36 -7.34 -21.03
C THR A 119 6.42 -7.03 -19.86
N THR A 120 5.13 -6.82 -20.15
CA THR A 120 4.12 -6.61 -19.11
C THR A 120 3.94 -7.84 -18.22
N ALA A 121 4.00 -9.04 -18.80
CA ALA A 121 3.94 -10.30 -18.05
C ALA A 121 5.15 -10.46 -17.10
N LEU A 122 6.35 -10.13 -17.56
CA LEU A 122 7.55 -10.13 -16.71
C LEU A 122 7.42 -9.13 -15.55
N TRP A 123 6.90 -7.94 -15.82
CA TRP A 123 6.64 -6.93 -14.79
C TRP A 123 5.61 -7.43 -13.76
N LEU A 124 4.47 -7.97 -14.21
CA LEU A 124 3.44 -8.57 -13.35
C LEU A 124 4.00 -9.73 -12.51
N GLY A 125 4.73 -10.66 -13.13
CA GLY A 125 5.31 -11.81 -12.44
C GLY A 125 6.36 -11.42 -11.39
N SER A 126 7.16 -10.37 -11.68
CA SER A 126 8.15 -9.85 -10.73
C SER A 126 7.48 -9.29 -9.48
N TRP A 127 6.42 -8.49 -9.65
CA TRP A 127 5.67 -7.92 -8.53
C TRP A 127 4.82 -8.96 -7.79
N LEU A 128 4.28 -9.95 -8.49
CA LEU A 128 3.60 -11.08 -7.87
C LEU A 128 4.55 -11.86 -6.93
N LEU A 129 5.80 -12.08 -7.33
CA LEU A 129 6.77 -12.71 -6.43
C LEU A 129 7.04 -11.85 -5.19
N VAL A 130 7.31 -10.56 -5.37
CA VAL A 130 7.64 -9.64 -4.26
C VAL A 130 6.46 -9.50 -3.30
N ILE A 131 5.25 -9.29 -3.81
CA ILE A 131 4.05 -9.12 -2.99
C ILE A 131 3.63 -10.46 -2.38
N GLY A 132 3.75 -11.58 -3.10
CA GLY A 132 3.51 -12.90 -2.54
C GLY A 132 4.44 -13.24 -1.38
N LEU A 133 5.72 -12.86 -1.46
CA LEU A 133 6.63 -12.95 -0.32
C LEU A 133 6.18 -12.05 0.83
N LEU A 134 5.74 -10.82 0.55
CA LEU A 134 5.19 -9.92 1.56
C LEU A 134 3.95 -10.52 2.24
N THR A 135 3.04 -11.13 1.49
CA THR A 135 1.85 -11.85 1.99
C THR A 135 2.26 -12.91 3.01
N VAL A 136 3.21 -13.79 2.65
CA VAL A 136 3.68 -14.87 3.52
C VAL A 136 4.41 -14.34 4.75
N LEU A 137 5.29 -13.36 4.58
CA LEU A 137 6.12 -12.84 5.67
C LEU A 137 5.37 -11.93 6.64
N THR A 138 4.17 -11.48 6.27
CA THR A 138 3.30 -10.65 7.11
C THR A 138 2.18 -11.44 7.79
N LEU A 139 2.18 -12.77 7.71
CA LEU A 139 1.17 -13.62 8.39
C LEU A 139 1.13 -13.46 9.93
N ARG A 140 2.20 -12.92 10.53
CA ARG A 140 2.27 -12.57 11.97
C ARG A 140 1.67 -11.20 12.31
N LEU A 141 1.32 -10.39 11.31
CA LEU A 141 0.59 -9.13 11.50
C LEU A 141 -0.91 -9.41 11.67
N PRO A 142 -1.71 -8.43 12.15
CA PRO A 142 -3.17 -8.54 12.15
C PRO A 142 -3.69 -9.02 10.80
N TRP A 143 -4.63 -9.97 10.79
CA TRP A 143 -5.01 -10.72 9.58
C TRP A 143 -5.41 -9.85 8.38
N THR A 144 -5.87 -8.62 8.61
CA THR A 144 -6.23 -7.69 7.54
C THR A 144 -5.05 -7.32 6.64
N TYR A 145 -3.81 -7.33 7.15
CA TYR A 145 -2.60 -7.08 6.35
C TYR A 145 -2.32 -8.20 5.33
N PRO A 146 -2.11 -9.47 5.73
CA PRO A 146 -1.90 -10.54 4.77
C PRO A 146 -3.14 -10.79 3.90
N ALA A 147 -4.36 -10.55 4.39
CA ALA A 147 -5.56 -10.64 3.56
C ALA A 147 -5.57 -9.59 2.44
N LEU A 148 -5.18 -8.34 2.76
CA LEU A 148 -5.02 -7.29 1.74
C LEU A 148 -3.99 -7.70 0.69
N PHE A 149 -2.83 -8.22 1.08
CA PHE A 149 -1.81 -8.63 0.11
C PHE A 149 -2.24 -9.85 -0.71
N ALA A 150 -2.92 -10.83 -0.11
CA ALA A 150 -3.48 -11.97 -0.82
C ALA A 150 -4.51 -11.54 -1.90
N VAL A 151 -5.33 -10.51 -1.61
CA VAL A 151 -6.22 -9.92 -2.62
C VAL A 151 -5.43 -9.32 -3.78
N VAL A 152 -4.29 -8.67 -3.51
CA VAL A 152 -3.39 -8.14 -4.54
C VAL A 152 -2.75 -9.28 -5.34
N ASP A 153 -2.30 -10.35 -4.70
CA ASP A 153 -1.74 -11.52 -5.37
C ASP A 153 -2.75 -12.13 -6.36
N VAL A 154 -4.02 -12.30 -5.93
CA VAL A 154 -5.08 -12.80 -6.83
C VAL A 154 -5.30 -11.83 -8.00
N ALA A 155 -5.32 -10.51 -7.76
CA ALA A 155 -5.43 -9.53 -8.84
C ALA A 155 -4.27 -9.68 -9.84
N LEU A 156 -3.03 -9.77 -9.36
CA LEU A 156 -1.84 -9.91 -10.21
C LEU A 156 -1.83 -11.21 -11.00
N VAL A 157 -2.24 -12.32 -10.39
CA VAL A 157 -2.40 -13.61 -11.08
C VAL A 157 -3.42 -13.50 -12.21
N LEU A 158 -4.59 -12.90 -11.94
CA LEU A 158 -5.63 -12.72 -12.95
C LEU A 158 -5.18 -11.79 -14.09
N LEU A 159 -4.49 -10.69 -13.78
CA LEU A 159 -3.92 -9.78 -14.77
C LEU A 159 -2.81 -10.45 -15.59
N LEU A 160 -1.99 -11.30 -14.97
CA LEU A 160 -0.95 -12.07 -15.66
C LEU A 160 -1.57 -13.08 -16.61
N ILE A 161 -2.61 -13.80 -16.19
CA ILE A 161 -3.38 -14.70 -17.06
C ILE A 161 -3.99 -13.91 -18.22
N GLY A 162 -4.63 -12.77 -17.95
CA GLY A 162 -5.17 -11.89 -18.99
C GLY A 162 -4.12 -11.44 -20.00
N THR A 163 -2.93 -11.08 -19.53
CA THR A 163 -1.80 -10.64 -20.36
C THR A 163 -1.23 -11.77 -21.23
N LEU A 164 -1.06 -12.97 -20.67
CA LEU A 164 -0.45 -14.10 -21.38
C LEU A 164 -1.41 -14.81 -22.35
N THR A 165 -2.72 -14.75 -22.08
CA THR A 165 -3.73 -15.51 -22.85
C THR A 165 -4.64 -14.61 -23.70
N GLY A 166 -4.60 -13.29 -23.51
CA GLY A 166 -5.56 -12.36 -24.11
C GLY A 166 -6.96 -12.43 -23.50
N SER A 167 -7.15 -13.11 -22.35
CA SER A 167 -8.44 -13.27 -21.70
C SER A 167 -8.94 -11.96 -21.09
N SER A 168 -9.93 -11.33 -21.74
CA SER A 168 -10.59 -10.14 -21.21
C SER A 168 -11.31 -10.41 -19.88
N ALA A 169 -11.92 -11.59 -19.73
CA ALA A 169 -12.59 -11.98 -18.49
C ALA A 169 -11.62 -12.03 -17.30
N ALA A 170 -10.40 -12.54 -17.50
CA ALA A 170 -9.37 -12.56 -16.46
C ALA A 170 -8.93 -11.13 -16.09
N THR A 171 -8.70 -10.27 -17.08
CA THR A 171 -8.34 -8.85 -16.84
C THR A 171 -9.43 -8.12 -16.06
N VAL A 172 -10.69 -8.28 -16.46
CA VAL A 172 -11.85 -7.67 -15.78
C VAL A 172 -11.98 -8.18 -14.35
N ALA A 173 -11.86 -9.49 -14.13
CA ALA A 173 -11.87 -10.06 -12.79
C ALA A 173 -10.72 -9.49 -11.93
N GLY A 174 -9.51 -9.39 -12.48
CA GLY A 174 -8.38 -8.74 -11.81
C GLY A 174 -8.69 -7.29 -11.41
N GLY A 175 -9.34 -6.52 -12.28
CA GLY A 175 -9.81 -5.17 -11.97
C GLY A 175 -10.78 -5.11 -10.79
N TRP A 176 -11.69 -6.07 -10.66
CA TRP A 176 -12.57 -6.14 -9.49
C TRP A 176 -11.84 -6.51 -8.19
N PHE A 177 -10.81 -7.35 -8.26
CA PHE A 177 -9.94 -7.60 -7.11
C PHE A 177 -9.12 -6.35 -6.73
N VAL A 178 -8.75 -5.49 -7.68
CA VAL A 178 -8.17 -4.17 -7.36
C VAL A 178 -9.17 -3.31 -6.58
N PHE A 179 -10.46 -3.32 -6.93
CA PHE A 179 -11.48 -2.62 -6.13
C PHE A 179 -11.69 -3.24 -4.73
N LEU A 180 -11.55 -4.56 -4.60
CA LEU A 180 -11.53 -5.20 -3.27
C LEU A 180 -10.34 -4.72 -2.45
N PHE A 181 -9.14 -4.62 -3.05
CA PHE A 181 -7.98 -4.00 -2.42
C PHE A 181 -8.25 -2.55 -1.99
N VAL A 182 -8.88 -1.75 -2.85
CA VAL A 182 -9.32 -0.38 -2.52
C VAL A 182 -10.18 -0.37 -1.25
N ALA A 183 -11.13 -1.31 -1.11
CA ALA A 183 -11.97 -1.39 0.09
C ALA A 183 -11.15 -1.62 1.38
N PHE A 184 -10.12 -2.47 1.35
CA PHE A 184 -9.21 -2.64 2.47
C PHE A 184 -8.40 -1.37 2.78
N VAL A 185 -7.87 -0.70 1.76
CA VAL A 185 -7.11 0.55 1.95
C VAL A 185 -8.01 1.67 2.49
N VAL A 186 -9.27 1.75 2.04
CA VAL A 186 -10.27 2.67 2.61
C VAL A 186 -10.47 2.38 4.09
N TYR A 187 -10.63 1.10 4.45
CA TYR A 187 -10.76 0.71 5.85
C TYR A 187 -9.54 1.13 6.68
N PHE A 188 -8.33 0.90 6.19
CA PHE A 188 -7.09 1.32 6.87
C PHE A 188 -6.98 2.84 6.99
N TYR A 189 -7.35 3.57 5.95
CA TYR A 189 -7.30 5.03 5.98
C TYR A 189 -8.32 5.60 6.97
N VAL A 190 -9.55 5.06 6.97
CA VAL A 190 -10.57 5.42 7.96
C VAL A 190 -10.08 5.08 9.36
N ALA A 191 -9.53 3.89 9.60
CA ALA A 191 -9.01 3.51 10.91
C ALA A 191 -7.91 4.47 11.40
N ALA A 192 -6.93 4.79 10.55
CA ALA A 192 -5.84 5.69 10.90
C ALA A 192 -6.34 7.12 11.16
N LEU A 193 -7.12 7.70 10.25
CA LEU A 193 -7.59 9.07 10.38
C LEU A 193 -8.60 9.24 11.52
N TRP A 194 -9.41 8.22 11.78
CA TRP A 194 -10.37 8.20 12.88
C TRP A 194 -9.68 8.27 14.24
N GLU A 195 -8.59 7.52 14.42
CA GLU A 195 -7.80 7.57 15.66
C GLU A 195 -7.12 8.93 15.85
N GLU A 196 -6.55 9.49 14.78
CA GLU A 196 -5.86 10.79 14.78
C GLU A 196 -6.81 11.97 15.03
N THR A 197 -8.11 11.79 14.74
CA THR A 197 -9.16 12.77 15.02
C THR A 197 -9.82 12.57 16.39
N GLY A 198 -9.25 11.71 17.24
CA GLY A 198 -9.68 11.48 18.63
C GLY A 198 -10.72 10.36 18.79
N GLY A 199 -10.97 9.59 17.74
CA GLY A 199 -11.80 8.39 17.79
C GLY A 199 -11.07 7.18 18.39
N ARG A 200 -11.81 6.15 18.77
CA ARG A 200 -11.21 4.87 19.24
C ARG A 200 -10.54 4.11 18.10
N ALA A 201 -9.46 3.40 18.41
CA ALA A 201 -8.83 2.46 17.48
C ALA A 201 -9.85 1.45 16.91
N LEU A 202 -9.83 1.27 15.59
CA LEU A 202 -10.68 0.28 14.89
C LEU A 202 -9.97 -1.08 14.81
N PRO A 203 -10.72 -2.20 14.83
CA PRO A 203 -10.14 -3.53 14.96
C PRO A 203 -9.49 -4.03 13.66
N LEU A 204 -8.15 -4.07 13.60
CA LEU A 204 -7.41 -4.71 12.49
C LEU A 204 -7.39 -6.25 12.58
N GLY A 205 -7.90 -6.80 13.68
CA GLY A 205 -8.00 -8.23 13.94
C GLY A 205 -6.77 -8.84 14.62
N ARG A 206 -6.79 -10.16 14.81
CA ARG A 206 -5.69 -10.92 15.43
C ARG A 206 -4.70 -11.42 14.38
N PRO A 207 -3.43 -11.67 14.75
CA PRO A 207 -2.48 -12.39 13.90
C PRO A 207 -2.99 -13.75 13.43
N LEU A 208 -2.60 -14.16 12.22
CA LEU A 208 -2.91 -15.50 11.69
C LEU A 208 -1.91 -16.55 12.22
N LEU A 209 -0.66 -16.15 12.41
CA LEU A 209 0.40 -16.96 13.01
C LEU A 209 0.92 -16.27 14.28
N SER A 210 1.16 -17.07 15.32
CA SER A 210 1.80 -16.67 16.58
C SER A 210 3.32 -16.83 16.53
#